data_AF-A0A1V5QSW5-F1
#
_entry.id   AF-A0A1V5QSW5-F1
#
_cell.length_a   1.000
_cell.length_b   1.000
_cell.length_c   1.000
_cell.angle_alpha   90.00
_cell.angle_beta   90.00
_cell.angle_gamma   90.00
#
_symmetry.space_group_name_H-M   'P 1'
#
loop_
_entity.id
_entity.type
_entity.pdbx_description
1 polymer ?
#
loop_
_entity_poly.entity_id
_entity_poly.type
_entity_poly.pdbx_seq_one_letter_code
_entity_poly.pdbx_strand_id
1 'polypeptide(L)'
;MMRFKTTLLAACTLLLMALATACSDAQSQAPSLDPVSGNHPAGWAQTHWEAYTKDPAKCRTCHGSTTDPAQAGGISKVSCFKCHASPDHPTGWVAGLQHGRLGAQAQPSDFAGFSNCATCHGSDYRQGLGTATSCFTCHTKAPHPDRPWLGGNAGVSSHAFTHEDNAAACAACHLNGANSTRVPATPPAVGAQPGCYNNTLCHDRNLGGPVAGSLAEGGR
;
A
#
# COMPACT_ATOMS: atom_id res chain seq x y z
N MET A 1 56.31 -13.48 38.02
CA MET A 1 55.31 -12.40 37.87
C MET A 1 55.15 -11.84 36.44
N MET A 2 56.09 -12.11 35.49
CA MET A 2 56.02 -11.54 34.13
C MET A 2 55.10 -12.30 33.15
N ARG A 3 54.89 -13.61 33.33
CA ARG A 3 54.09 -14.47 32.44
C ARG A 3 52.57 -14.29 32.52
N PHE A 4 52.06 -13.64 33.57
CA PHE A 4 50.61 -13.40 33.76
C PHE A 4 50.11 -12.12 33.06
N LYS A 5 51.01 -11.16 32.78
CA LYS A 5 50.65 -9.89 32.12
C LYS A 5 50.53 -10.04 30.60
N THR A 6 51.32 -10.92 30.00
CA THR A 6 51.29 -11.20 28.55
C THR A 6 50.07 -12.01 28.12
N THR A 7 49.56 -12.91 28.96
CA THR A 7 48.33 -13.66 28.70
C THR A 7 47.06 -12.80 28.82
N LEU A 8 47.02 -11.82 29.73
CA LEU A 8 45.88 -10.90 29.86
C LEU A 8 45.78 -9.91 28.69
N LEU A 9 46.92 -9.39 28.21
CA LEU A 9 46.93 -8.50 27.03
C LEU A 9 46.52 -9.24 25.75
N ALA A 10 46.99 -10.48 25.56
CA ALA A 10 46.62 -11.30 24.41
C ALA A 10 45.13 -11.66 24.40
N ALA A 11 44.53 -11.90 25.57
CA ALA A 11 43.10 -12.16 25.69
C ALA A 11 42.26 -10.91 25.37
N CYS A 12 42.70 -9.71 25.76
CA CYS A 12 42.00 -8.46 25.43
C CYS A 12 42.09 -8.09 23.94
N THR A 13 43.22 -8.32 23.28
CA THR A 13 43.36 -8.08 21.83
C THR A 13 42.59 -9.10 21.00
N LEU A 14 42.53 -10.37 21.42
CA LEU A 14 41.69 -11.38 20.76
C LEU A 14 40.19 -11.09 20.91
N LEU A 15 39.75 -10.58 22.06
CA LEU A 15 38.36 -10.18 22.29
C LEU A 15 37.97 -8.93 21.48
N LEU A 16 38.89 -7.96 21.34
CA LEU A 16 38.70 -6.76 20.50
C LEU A 16 38.70 -7.08 19.01
N MET A 17 39.49 -8.06 18.54
CA MET A 17 39.43 -8.51 17.14
C MET A 17 38.15 -9.31 16.85
N ALA A 18 37.65 -10.10 17.80
CA ALA A 18 36.37 -10.81 17.65
C ALA A 18 35.15 -9.87 17.59
N LEU A 19 35.23 -8.70 18.24
CA LEU A 19 34.21 -7.65 18.15
C LEU A 19 34.27 -6.87 16.81
N ALA A 20 35.41 -6.84 16.14
CA ALA A 20 35.59 -6.15 14.86
C ALA A 20 35.16 -7.00 13.65
N THR A 21 35.26 -8.33 13.73
CA THR A 21 34.82 -9.25 12.65
C THR A 21 33.30 -9.44 12.61
N ALA A 22 32.58 -9.13 13.69
CA ALA A 22 31.12 -9.23 13.73
C ALA A 22 30.39 -8.13 12.95
N CYS A 23 31.11 -7.12 12.42
CA CYS A 23 30.53 -6.03 11.62
C CYS A 23 30.83 -6.13 10.11
N SER A 24 31.67 -7.06 9.67
CA SER A 24 32.11 -7.15 8.26
C SER A 24 31.34 -8.16 7.43
N ASP A 25 30.65 -9.11 8.05
CA ASP A 25 29.82 -10.05 7.32
C ASP A 25 28.51 -9.33 6.96
N ALA A 26 28.33 -9.06 5.67
CA ALA A 26 27.02 -8.78 5.12
C ALA A 26 26.09 -9.90 5.58
N GLN A 27 25.25 -9.60 6.58
CA GLN A 27 24.36 -10.55 7.23
C GLN A 27 23.70 -11.41 6.15
N SER A 28 24.05 -12.69 6.10
CA SER A 28 23.68 -13.66 5.05
C SER A 28 22.17 -13.95 4.97
N GLN A 29 21.37 -13.14 5.65
CA GLN A 29 19.93 -13.24 5.79
C GLN A 29 19.19 -11.98 5.32
N ALA A 30 19.89 -10.94 4.84
CA ALA A 30 19.27 -9.77 4.22
C ALA A 30 18.62 -10.17 2.86
N PRO A 31 17.57 -9.46 2.40
CA PRO A 31 17.00 -9.67 1.06
C PRO A 31 18.10 -9.62 0.01
N SER A 32 17.95 -10.33 -1.12
CA SER A 32 18.95 -10.41 -2.20
C SER A 32 19.66 -9.06 -2.40
N LEU A 33 20.95 -9.04 -2.06
CA LEU A 33 21.88 -7.96 -2.36
C LEU A 33 22.77 -8.42 -3.49
N ASP A 34 23.08 -7.53 -4.40
CA ASP A 34 24.15 -7.73 -5.35
C ASP A 34 25.49 -7.81 -4.57
N PRO A 35 26.23 -8.91 -4.68
CA PRO A 35 27.40 -9.16 -3.84
C PRO A 35 28.59 -8.24 -4.16
N VAL A 36 28.55 -7.53 -5.29
CA VAL A 36 29.63 -6.63 -5.72
C VAL A 36 29.37 -5.21 -5.23
N SER A 37 28.15 -4.73 -5.39
CA SER A 37 27.75 -3.36 -5.06
C SER A 37 27.17 -3.22 -3.65
N GLY A 38 26.73 -4.31 -3.03
CA GLY A 38 26.03 -4.30 -1.74
C GLY A 38 24.64 -3.67 -1.82
N ASN A 39 24.13 -3.41 -3.02
CA ASN A 39 22.83 -2.80 -3.25
C ASN A 39 21.76 -3.86 -3.55
N HIS A 40 20.50 -3.50 -3.34
CA HIS A 40 19.41 -4.31 -3.88
C HIS A 40 19.40 -4.27 -5.43
N PRO A 41 18.88 -5.32 -6.09
CA PRO A 41 18.70 -5.35 -7.54
C PRO A 41 17.92 -4.15 -8.08
N ALA A 42 18.11 -3.85 -9.37
CA ALA A 42 17.31 -2.83 -10.05
C ALA A 42 15.80 -3.12 -9.91
N GLY A 43 15.00 -2.09 -9.65
CA GLY A 43 13.56 -2.22 -9.47
C GLY A 43 13.11 -2.70 -8.08
N TRP A 44 14.03 -2.86 -7.12
CA TRP A 44 13.68 -3.34 -5.77
C TRP A 44 12.78 -2.38 -5.00
N ALA A 45 12.95 -1.06 -5.17
CA ALA A 45 12.15 -0.07 -4.43
C ALA A 45 10.64 -0.24 -4.65
N GLN A 46 10.23 -0.77 -5.82
CA GLN A 46 8.83 -0.99 -6.18
C GLN A 46 8.22 -2.24 -5.52
N THR A 47 9.05 -3.22 -5.12
CA THR A 47 8.60 -4.53 -4.60
C THR A 47 9.08 -4.81 -3.19
N HIS A 48 9.82 -3.88 -2.59
CA HIS A 48 10.47 -4.10 -1.31
C HIS A 48 9.54 -4.43 -0.15
N TRP A 49 8.29 -3.97 -0.24
CA TRP A 49 7.25 -4.21 0.76
C TRP A 49 7.05 -5.73 1.01
N GLU A 50 7.16 -6.57 -0.02
CA GLU A 50 7.01 -8.03 0.12
C GLU A 50 8.11 -8.66 0.99
N ALA A 51 9.33 -8.13 0.91
CA ALA A 51 10.45 -8.57 1.72
C ALA A 51 10.40 -7.93 3.12
N TYR A 52 10.08 -6.63 3.18
CA TYR A 52 9.97 -5.89 4.43
C TYR A 52 8.95 -6.51 5.37
N THR A 53 7.81 -6.96 4.86
CA THR A 53 6.71 -7.52 5.67
C THR A 53 7.02 -8.87 6.29
N LYS A 54 7.94 -9.63 5.71
CA LYS A 54 8.40 -10.91 6.27
C LYS A 54 9.28 -10.70 7.50
N ASP A 55 10.15 -9.69 7.45
CA ASP A 55 11.06 -9.39 8.56
C ASP A 55 11.55 -7.93 8.51
N PRO A 56 10.79 -6.98 9.09
CA PRO A 56 11.18 -5.57 9.13
C PRO A 56 12.49 -5.33 9.88
N ALA A 57 12.81 -6.20 10.85
CA ALA A 57 13.99 -6.02 11.69
C ALA A 57 15.28 -6.17 10.88
N LYS A 58 15.30 -7.07 9.89
CA LYS A 58 16.42 -7.22 8.97
C LYS A 58 16.68 -6.00 8.09
N CYS A 59 15.64 -5.25 7.73
CA CYS A 59 15.83 -4.01 6.98
C CYS A 59 16.48 -2.94 7.87
N ARG A 60 16.07 -2.87 9.15
CA ARG A 60 16.56 -1.86 10.10
C ARG A 60 18.04 -2.02 10.47
N THR A 61 18.63 -3.21 10.30
CA THR A 61 20.07 -3.40 10.54
C THR A 61 20.92 -2.52 9.64
N CYS A 62 20.49 -2.32 8.39
CA CYS A 62 21.18 -1.47 7.42
C CYS A 62 20.56 -0.08 7.30
N HIS A 63 19.23 0.02 7.30
CA HIS A 63 18.49 1.23 6.99
C HIS A 63 18.13 2.09 8.21
N GLY A 64 18.38 1.62 9.43
CA GLY A 64 18.06 2.36 10.65
C GLY A 64 16.57 2.38 10.98
N SER A 65 16.12 3.41 11.70
CA SER A 65 14.75 3.49 12.21
C SER A 65 13.72 3.71 11.10
N THR A 66 12.56 3.06 11.25
CA THR A 66 11.37 3.22 10.40
C THR A 66 10.35 4.17 10.99
N THR A 67 10.57 4.66 12.21
CA THR A 67 9.62 5.52 12.97
C THR A 67 10.25 6.83 13.44
N ASP A 68 11.57 6.92 13.45
CA ASP A 68 12.31 8.13 13.82
C ASP A 68 13.18 8.60 12.64
N PRO A 69 12.80 9.70 11.95
CA PRO A 69 13.59 10.26 10.86
C PRO A 69 15.02 10.61 11.23
N ALA A 70 15.29 10.95 12.49
CA ALA A 70 16.64 11.30 12.96
C ALA A 70 17.55 10.07 13.06
N GLN A 71 16.98 8.88 13.18
CA GLN A 71 17.70 7.60 13.27
C GLN A 71 17.58 6.77 11.99
N ALA A 72 16.99 7.33 10.93
CA ALA A 72 16.80 6.66 9.65
C ALA A 72 18.04 6.77 8.76
N GLY A 73 18.11 5.92 7.74
CA GLY A 73 19.21 5.85 6.78
C GLY A 73 20.36 4.95 7.22
N GLY A 74 20.62 4.80 8.52
CA GLY A 74 21.58 3.85 9.06
C GLY A 74 22.95 3.84 8.35
N ILE A 75 23.47 2.63 8.11
CA ILE A 75 24.71 2.43 7.36
C ILE A 75 24.49 2.49 5.84
N SER A 76 23.27 2.18 5.35
CA SER A 76 22.95 2.20 3.91
C SER A 76 22.84 3.62 3.34
N LYS A 77 22.68 4.63 4.20
CA LYS A 77 22.37 6.03 3.85
C LYS A 77 21.04 6.21 3.10
N VAL A 78 20.19 5.18 3.06
CA VAL A 78 18.87 5.22 2.41
C VAL A 78 17.79 5.22 3.49
N SER A 79 17.19 6.39 3.72
CA SER A 79 16.11 6.58 4.68
C SER A 79 14.76 6.14 4.13
N CYS A 80 13.99 5.38 4.91
CA CYS A 80 12.59 5.05 4.62
C CYS A 80 11.77 6.31 4.34
N PHE A 81 12.07 7.40 5.06
CA PHE A 81 11.38 8.67 4.98
C PHE A 81 11.65 9.47 3.70
N LYS A 82 12.59 9.02 2.86
CA LYS A 82 12.76 9.59 1.51
C LYS A 82 11.51 9.39 0.66
N CYS A 83 10.78 8.30 0.89
CA CYS A 83 9.54 7.96 0.19
C CYS A 83 8.33 7.83 1.15
N HIS A 84 8.54 7.37 2.39
CA HIS A 84 7.50 7.19 3.40
C HIS A 84 7.54 8.32 4.43
N ALA A 85 7.03 9.50 4.08
CA ALA A 85 7.04 10.69 4.94
C ALA A 85 6.35 10.46 6.31
N SER A 86 5.33 9.58 6.35
CA SER A 86 4.76 9.02 7.57
C SER A 86 4.18 7.64 7.25
N PRO A 87 4.63 6.56 7.92
CA PRO A 87 3.98 5.24 7.79
C PRO A 87 2.64 5.19 8.50
N ASP A 88 2.39 6.12 9.43
CA ASP A 88 1.14 6.24 10.18
C ASP A 88 0.20 7.25 9.55
N HIS A 89 -1.10 6.98 9.66
CA HIS A 89 -2.12 7.94 9.30
C HIS A 89 -2.09 9.17 10.24
N PRO A 90 -2.47 10.37 9.75
CA PRO A 90 -2.53 11.57 10.58
C PRO A 90 -3.56 11.43 11.71
N THR A 91 -3.39 12.23 12.77
CA THR A 91 -4.36 12.28 13.88
C THR A 91 -5.78 12.56 13.35
N GLY A 92 -6.76 11.79 13.83
CA GLY A 92 -8.16 11.92 13.43
C GLY A 92 -8.52 11.25 12.09
N TRP A 93 -7.62 10.49 11.49
CA TRP A 93 -7.84 9.82 10.19
C TRP A 93 -9.13 9.00 10.11
N VAL A 94 -9.54 8.34 11.20
CA VAL A 94 -10.76 7.53 11.25
C VAL A 94 -12.03 8.31 10.87
N ALA A 95 -12.01 9.64 10.90
CA ALA A 95 -13.11 10.47 10.40
C ALA A 95 -13.39 10.22 8.91
N GLY A 96 -14.66 9.99 8.55
CA GLY A 96 -15.07 9.66 7.18
C GLY A 96 -14.68 10.69 6.12
N LEU A 97 -14.58 11.97 6.49
CA LEU A 97 -14.10 13.02 5.59
C LEU A 97 -12.62 12.84 5.24
N GLN A 98 -11.80 12.38 6.19
CA GLN A 98 -10.36 12.21 6.02
C GLN A 98 -10.06 10.86 5.35
N HIS A 99 -10.34 9.71 5.98
CA HIS A 99 -10.01 8.42 5.38
C HIS A 99 -10.82 8.12 4.11
N GLY A 100 -12.08 8.51 4.08
CA GLY A 100 -13.00 8.19 2.98
C GLY A 100 -12.85 9.20 1.85
N ARG A 101 -13.38 10.41 2.06
CA ARG A 101 -13.53 11.41 0.99
C ARG A 101 -12.20 11.98 0.48
N LEU A 102 -11.32 12.40 1.38
CA LEU A 102 -10.04 13.02 1.01
C LEU A 102 -8.90 12.00 0.85
N GLY A 103 -9.07 10.80 1.39
CA GLY A 103 -8.14 9.67 1.29
C GLY A 103 -8.50 8.72 0.17
N ALA A 104 -9.30 7.70 0.47
CA ALA A 104 -9.58 6.58 -0.44
C ALA A 104 -10.30 7.00 -1.73
N GLN A 105 -11.23 7.96 -1.67
CA GLN A 105 -12.03 8.40 -2.82
C GLN A 105 -11.32 9.42 -3.71
N ALA A 106 -10.23 10.03 -3.25
CA ALA A 106 -9.48 11.01 -4.03
C ALA A 106 -8.80 10.38 -5.25
N GLN A 107 -8.26 11.23 -6.13
CA GLN A 107 -7.47 10.79 -7.25
C GLN A 107 -6.27 9.95 -6.76
N PRO A 108 -6.01 8.77 -7.33
CA PRO A 108 -4.83 7.96 -7.04
C PRO A 108 -3.54 8.78 -7.13
N SER A 109 -2.74 8.71 -6.06
CA SER A 109 -1.42 9.33 -5.95
C SER A 109 -0.58 8.57 -4.93
N ASP A 110 0.64 9.01 -4.68
CA ASP A 110 1.50 8.43 -3.63
C ASP A 110 0.97 8.64 -2.20
N PHE A 111 -0.10 9.43 -2.04
CA PHE A 111 -0.66 9.78 -0.73
C PHE A 111 -2.17 9.54 -0.60
N ALA A 112 -2.86 9.23 -1.70
CA ALA A 112 -4.33 9.12 -1.71
C ALA A 112 -4.82 8.16 -2.80
N GLY A 113 -6.12 7.88 -2.77
CA GLY A 113 -6.77 6.91 -3.64
C GLY A 113 -6.60 5.47 -3.16
N PHE A 114 -7.50 4.60 -3.61
CA PHE A 114 -7.56 3.21 -3.18
C PHE A 114 -6.28 2.42 -3.48
N SER A 115 -5.62 2.70 -4.61
CA SER A 115 -4.37 2.02 -4.99
C SER A 115 -3.26 2.23 -3.97
N ASN A 116 -3.17 3.42 -3.37
CA ASN A 116 -2.20 3.71 -2.31
C ASN A 116 -2.57 2.98 -1.02
N CYS A 117 -3.86 2.93 -0.68
CA CYS A 117 -4.33 2.18 0.49
C CYS A 117 -3.97 0.70 0.39
N ALA A 118 -4.11 0.10 -0.81
CA ALA A 118 -3.83 -1.31 -1.06
C ALA A 118 -2.36 -1.70 -0.80
N THR A 119 -1.43 -0.76 -0.90
CA THR A 119 -0.01 -0.96 -0.58
C THR A 119 0.18 -1.45 0.86
N CYS A 120 -0.62 -0.92 1.79
CA CYS A 120 -0.54 -1.27 3.21
C CYS A 120 -1.69 -2.16 3.68
N HIS A 121 -2.88 -2.07 3.07
CA HIS A 121 -4.09 -2.75 3.49
C HIS A 121 -4.42 -4.01 2.67
N GLY A 122 -3.54 -4.41 1.75
CA GLY A 122 -3.74 -5.55 0.87
C GLY A 122 -4.61 -5.21 -0.34
N SER A 123 -4.51 -6.01 -1.40
CA SER A 123 -5.19 -5.78 -2.68
C SER A 123 -6.72 -5.84 -2.61
N ASP A 124 -7.26 -6.51 -1.59
CA ASP A 124 -8.69 -6.64 -1.35
C ASP A 124 -9.16 -5.91 -0.08
N TYR A 125 -8.26 -5.17 0.59
CA TYR A 125 -8.53 -4.42 1.82
C TYR A 125 -9.02 -5.25 3.02
N ARG A 126 -8.89 -6.57 2.95
CA ARG A 126 -9.31 -7.47 4.04
C ARG A 126 -8.24 -7.61 5.12
N GLN A 127 -6.99 -7.52 4.71
CA GLN A 127 -5.82 -7.75 5.55
C GLN A 127 -4.59 -7.08 4.92
N GLY A 128 -3.76 -6.49 5.76
CA GLY A 128 -2.61 -5.72 5.30
C GLY A 128 -1.36 -6.00 6.12
N LEU A 129 -0.42 -5.08 6.04
CA LEU A 129 0.85 -5.17 6.73
C LEU A 129 0.63 -4.95 8.24
N GLY A 130 1.21 -5.82 9.07
CA GLY A 130 1.20 -5.68 10.51
C GLY A 130 -0.21 -5.61 11.11
N THR A 131 -0.55 -4.48 11.71
CA THR A 131 -1.84 -4.22 12.39
C THR A 131 -2.83 -3.43 11.52
N ALA A 132 -2.59 -3.34 10.19
CA ALA A 132 -3.48 -2.66 9.28
C ALA A 132 -4.93 -3.17 9.44
N THR A 133 -5.83 -2.24 9.76
CA THR A 133 -7.25 -2.56 9.96
C THR A 133 -7.92 -2.93 8.64
N SER A 134 -8.71 -4.00 8.67
CA SER A 134 -9.56 -4.40 7.55
C SER A 134 -10.62 -3.32 7.30
N CYS A 135 -10.82 -2.91 6.04
CA CYS A 135 -11.92 -2.01 5.71
C CYS A 135 -13.26 -2.61 6.19
N PHE A 136 -13.40 -3.93 6.08
CA PHE A 136 -14.63 -4.66 6.39
C PHE A 136 -14.95 -4.74 7.89
N THR A 137 -14.05 -4.35 8.78
CA THR A 137 -14.35 -4.23 10.22
C THR A 137 -15.42 -3.17 10.47
N CYS A 138 -15.39 -2.07 9.72
CA CYS A 138 -16.41 -1.00 9.79
C CYS A 138 -17.33 -1.00 8.56
N HIS A 139 -16.78 -1.31 7.39
CA HIS A 139 -17.48 -1.32 6.11
C HIS A 139 -18.07 -2.69 5.78
N THR A 140 -18.99 -3.16 6.60
CA THR A 140 -19.64 -4.48 6.43
C THR A 140 -20.58 -4.55 5.23
N LYS A 141 -21.01 -3.38 4.73
CA LYS A 141 -21.91 -3.19 3.59
C LYS A 141 -21.40 -2.10 2.65
N ALA A 142 -20.09 -1.94 2.48
CA ALA A 142 -19.55 -0.96 1.55
C ALA A 142 -19.05 -1.62 0.25
N PRO A 143 -19.11 -0.92 -0.89
CA PRO A 143 -19.69 0.42 -1.04
C PRO A 143 -21.22 0.43 -1.17
N HIS A 144 -21.92 -0.71 -1.16
CA HIS A 144 -23.37 -0.78 -1.41
C HIS A 144 -24.18 -1.36 -0.23
N PRO A 145 -25.42 -0.88 -0.01
CA PRO A 145 -26.29 -1.45 1.00
C PRO A 145 -26.74 -2.86 0.59
N ASP A 146 -27.51 -3.51 1.46
CA ASP A 146 -28.13 -4.80 1.12
C ASP A 146 -29.02 -4.67 -0.13
N ARG A 147 -29.14 -5.76 -0.88
CA ARG A 147 -29.86 -5.81 -2.16
C ARG A 147 -31.34 -5.39 -2.00
N PRO A 148 -31.95 -4.75 -3.02
CA PRO A 148 -31.48 -4.57 -4.40
C PRO A 148 -30.75 -3.24 -4.70
N TRP A 149 -29.64 -3.32 -5.44
CA TRP A 149 -28.71 -2.20 -5.70
C TRP A 149 -29.08 -1.23 -6.83
N LEU A 150 -30.29 -1.32 -7.42
CA LEU A 150 -30.89 -0.23 -8.21
C LEU A 150 -32.32 0.06 -7.75
N GLY A 151 -32.63 -0.19 -6.47
CA GLY A 151 -33.91 0.21 -5.87
C GLY A 151 -33.84 1.61 -5.26
N GLY A 152 -34.91 2.07 -4.60
CA GLY A 152 -34.92 3.36 -3.89
C GLY A 152 -33.81 3.50 -2.84
N ASN A 153 -33.31 2.38 -2.32
CA ASN A 153 -32.18 2.34 -1.38
C ASN A 153 -30.80 2.31 -2.06
N ALA A 154 -30.72 2.21 -3.39
CA ALA A 154 -29.44 2.35 -4.10
C ALA A 154 -28.95 3.80 -4.07
N GLY A 155 -29.87 4.77 -4.05
CA GLY A 155 -29.56 6.19 -4.00
C GLY A 155 -28.96 6.66 -2.67
N VAL A 156 -29.05 5.88 -1.58
CA VAL A 156 -28.41 6.22 -0.29
C VAL A 156 -26.93 5.86 -0.25
N SER A 157 -26.46 4.97 -1.13
CA SER A 157 -25.03 4.68 -1.28
C SER A 157 -24.52 5.30 -2.57
N SER A 158 -24.04 6.54 -2.47
CA SER A 158 -23.35 7.20 -3.57
C SER A 158 -21.85 7.10 -3.38
N HIS A 159 -21.14 6.89 -4.48
CA HIS A 159 -19.71 7.11 -4.59
C HIS A 159 -19.48 8.33 -5.50
N ALA A 160 -20.34 9.35 -5.37
CA ALA A 160 -20.33 10.57 -6.20
C ALA A 160 -19.04 11.40 -6.05
N PHE A 161 -18.28 11.15 -4.98
CA PHE A 161 -16.99 11.79 -4.72
C PHE A 161 -15.79 10.88 -5.04
N THR A 162 -16.04 9.63 -5.47
CA THR A 162 -14.97 8.72 -5.88
C THR A 162 -14.48 9.11 -7.26
N HIS A 163 -13.20 9.49 -7.33
CA HIS A 163 -12.52 9.77 -8.58
C HIS A 163 -12.50 8.53 -9.48
N GLU A 164 -12.80 8.68 -10.77
CA GLU A 164 -12.94 7.61 -11.75
C GLU A 164 -11.67 6.77 -11.95
N ASP A 165 -10.49 7.38 -11.76
CA ASP A 165 -9.19 6.69 -11.80
C ASP A 165 -9.06 5.56 -10.76
N ASN A 166 -9.94 5.51 -9.74
CA ASN A 166 -10.02 4.38 -8.81
C ASN A 166 -10.69 3.13 -9.41
N ALA A 167 -11.13 3.14 -10.68
CA ALA A 167 -11.85 2.03 -11.31
C ALA A 167 -11.11 0.68 -11.21
N ALA A 168 -9.78 0.67 -11.29
CA ALA A 168 -8.99 -0.55 -11.15
C ALA A 168 -9.15 -1.21 -9.77
N ALA A 169 -9.26 -0.42 -8.71
CA ALA A 169 -9.48 -0.94 -7.35
C ALA A 169 -10.85 -1.60 -7.23
N CYS A 170 -11.88 -1.02 -7.84
CA CYS A 170 -13.22 -1.59 -7.87
C CYS A 170 -13.28 -2.88 -8.71
N ALA A 171 -12.52 -2.92 -9.81
CA ALA A 171 -12.46 -4.09 -10.71
C ALA A 171 -11.90 -5.35 -10.04
N ALA A 172 -11.06 -5.21 -9.00
CA ALA A 172 -10.58 -6.35 -8.21
C ALA A 172 -11.72 -7.24 -7.71
N CYS A 173 -12.92 -6.68 -7.51
CA CYS A 173 -14.11 -7.42 -7.12
C CYS A 173 -15.24 -7.35 -8.14
N HIS A 174 -15.34 -6.29 -8.94
CA HIS A 174 -16.52 -6.02 -9.77
C HIS A 174 -16.32 -6.16 -11.28
N LEU A 175 -15.14 -6.60 -11.74
CA LEU A 175 -14.87 -6.75 -13.17
C LEU A 175 -15.94 -7.63 -13.84
N ASN A 176 -16.57 -7.12 -14.89
CA ASN A 176 -17.68 -7.76 -15.61
C ASN A 176 -18.83 -8.21 -14.69
N GLY A 177 -19.03 -7.55 -13.55
CA GLY A 177 -20.06 -7.88 -12.58
C GLY A 177 -19.76 -9.09 -11.68
N ALA A 178 -18.51 -9.54 -11.57
CA ALA A 178 -18.14 -10.77 -10.85
C ALA A 178 -18.76 -10.94 -9.44
N ASN A 179 -18.81 -9.87 -8.64
CA ASN A 179 -19.45 -9.87 -7.31
C ASN A 179 -20.79 -9.09 -7.28
N SER A 180 -21.52 -9.07 -8.39
CA SER A 180 -22.83 -8.44 -8.48
C SER A 180 -23.80 -9.34 -9.22
N THR A 181 -25.07 -9.31 -8.82
CA THR A 181 -26.13 -9.87 -9.67
C THR A 181 -26.53 -8.95 -10.80
N ARG A 182 -25.85 -7.81 -10.96
CA ARG A 182 -25.93 -6.94 -12.12
C ARG A 182 -24.65 -7.09 -12.91
N VAL A 183 -24.80 -7.53 -14.15
CA VAL A 183 -23.71 -7.59 -15.12
C VAL A 183 -23.88 -6.45 -16.12
N PRO A 184 -22.79 -5.88 -16.65
CA PRO A 184 -22.88 -4.88 -17.72
C PRO A 184 -23.71 -5.42 -18.90
N ALA A 185 -24.68 -4.64 -19.37
CA ALA A 185 -25.65 -5.11 -20.37
C ALA A 185 -25.01 -5.34 -21.75
N THR A 186 -23.94 -4.60 -22.06
CA THR A 186 -23.17 -4.73 -23.29
C THR A 186 -21.74 -5.12 -22.94
N PRO A 187 -21.14 -6.14 -23.59
CA PRO A 187 -19.73 -6.47 -23.38
C PRO A 187 -18.82 -5.25 -23.65
N PRO A 188 -17.80 -5.02 -22.83
CA PRO A 188 -16.83 -3.97 -23.10
C PRO A 188 -16.00 -4.31 -24.36
N ALA A 189 -15.35 -3.30 -24.93
CA ALA A 189 -14.42 -3.52 -26.04
C ALA A 189 -13.32 -4.53 -25.63
N VAL A 190 -12.89 -5.37 -26.56
CA VAL A 190 -11.81 -6.34 -26.32
C VAL A 190 -10.56 -5.58 -25.85
N GLY A 191 -10.04 -5.95 -24.68
CA GLY A 191 -8.86 -5.31 -24.08
C GLY A 191 -9.15 -3.98 -23.35
N ALA A 192 -10.41 -3.58 -23.17
CA ALA A 192 -10.75 -2.39 -22.40
C ALA A 192 -10.23 -2.50 -20.96
N GLN A 193 -9.56 -1.43 -20.51
CA GLN A 193 -9.15 -1.32 -19.11
C GLN A 193 -10.36 -1.10 -18.20
N PRO A 194 -10.27 -1.46 -16.91
CA PRO A 194 -11.28 -1.14 -15.92
C PRO A 194 -11.71 0.33 -15.98
N GLY A 195 -13.01 0.55 -16.06
CA GLY A 195 -13.60 1.88 -16.12
C GLY A 195 -15.02 1.85 -15.59
N CYS A 196 -15.38 2.88 -14.82
CA CYS A 196 -16.75 3.01 -14.31
C CYS A 196 -17.74 3.04 -15.48
N TYR A 197 -17.39 3.77 -16.55
CA TYR A 197 -18.31 4.19 -17.62
C TYR A 197 -18.20 3.46 -18.96
N ASN A 198 -17.38 2.39 -19.03
CA ASN A 198 -17.05 1.70 -20.29
C ASN A 198 -17.54 0.24 -20.34
N ASN A 199 -18.53 -0.10 -19.52
CA ASN A 199 -19.15 -1.42 -19.42
C ASN A 199 -18.22 -2.54 -18.92
N THR A 200 -17.01 -2.22 -18.44
CA THR A 200 -16.20 -3.19 -17.68
C THR A 200 -16.66 -3.30 -16.21
N LEU A 201 -17.33 -2.25 -15.70
CA LEU A 201 -18.00 -2.15 -14.41
C LEU A 201 -19.49 -1.77 -14.59
N CYS A 202 -20.17 -1.36 -13.50
CA CYS A 202 -21.64 -1.28 -13.45
C CYS A 202 -22.29 0.00 -14.02
N HIS A 203 -21.54 1.05 -14.38
CA HIS A 203 -22.12 2.29 -14.90
C HIS A 203 -22.02 2.33 -16.41
N ASP A 204 -22.84 1.58 -17.14
CA ASP A 204 -22.87 1.78 -18.59
C ASP A 204 -23.50 3.16 -18.93
N ARG A 205 -22.92 3.91 -19.86
CA ARG A 205 -23.52 5.17 -20.38
C ARG A 205 -24.81 4.92 -21.17
N ASN A 206 -25.20 3.66 -21.32
CA ASN A 206 -26.33 3.18 -22.10
C ASN A 206 -27.46 2.61 -21.23
N LEU A 207 -27.48 2.92 -19.93
CA LEU A 207 -28.55 2.49 -19.04
C LEU A 207 -29.73 3.35 -19.44
N GLY A 208 -30.51 2.86 -20.41
CA GLY A 208 -31.67 3.51 -21.01
C GLY A 208 -32.83 3.71 -20.05
N GLY A 209 -32.58 4.39 -18.92
CA GLY A 209 -33.56 5.12 -18.15
C GLY A 209 -33.43 6.61 -18.46
N PRO A 210 -34.49 7.42 -18.29
CA PRO A 210 -34.48 8.82 -18.66
C PRO A 210 -33.33 9.56 -17.96
N VAL A 211 -32.40 10.06 -18.76
CA VAL A 211 -31.40 11.05 -18.37
C VAL A 211 -32.12 12.31 -17.92
N ALA A 212 -32.44 12.39 -16.64
CA ALA A 212 -32.73 13.65 -15.98
C ALA A 212 -31.40 14.31 -15.62
N GLY A 213 -30.95 15.22 -16.48
CA GLY A 213 -29.95 16.23 -16.13
C GLY A 213 -28.50 15.81 -16.32
N SER A 214 -28.04 15.83 -17.57
CA SER A 214 -26.66 16.18 -17.88
C SER A 214 -26.32 17.51 -17.19
N LEU A 215 -25.54 17.48 -16.11
CA LEU A 215 -24.78 18.65 -15.71
C LEU A 215 -23.60 18.74 -16.66
N ALA A 216 -23.64 19.84 -17.39
CA ALA A 216 -22.76 20.20 -18.46
C ALA A 216 -21.28 20.08 -18.08
N GLU A 217 -20.51 19.65 -19.07
CA GLU A 217 -19.11 19.98 -19.22
C GLU A 217 -18.92 21.50 -19.08
N GLY A 218 -18.10 21.89 -18.11
CA GLY A 218 -17.53 23.23 -17.97
C GLY A 218 -16.48 23.11 -16.87
N GLY A 219 -15.19 23.33 -17.08
CA GLY A 219 -14.47 24.00 -18.15
C GLY A 219 -13.34 24.76 -17.47
N ARG A 220 -12.10 24.36 -17.76
CA ARG A 220 -10.82 24.89 -17.26
C ARG A 220 -10.43 24.52 -15.82
#